data_AF-A0A3P7QU98-F1
#
_entry.id   AF-A0A3P7QU98-F1
#
_cell.length_a   1.000
_cell.length_b   1.000
_cell.length_c   1.000
_cell.angle_alpha   90.00
_cell.angle_beta   90.00
_cell.angle_gamma   90.00
#
_symmetry.space_group_name_H-M   'P 1'
#
loop_
_entity.id
_entity.type
_entity.pdbx_description
1 polymer ?
#
loop_
_entity_poly.entity_id
_entity_poly.type
_entity_poly.pdbx_seq_one_letter_code
_entity_poly.pdbx_strand_id
1 'polypeptide(L)'
;MSRPFGVAMLFAGVDQDGSKLFHLDPKLTFFSKISEETVFLYPLLLATRARSIGAASDGAEQSLKEQYHDNMSLKEALKVALAILKQVMEEKLNSANVEVVVIKPVKDSKGEFHYSC
;
A
#
# COMPACT_ATOMS: atom_id res chain seq x y z
N MET A 1 -26.38 -15.77 -13.98
CA MET A 1 -24.96 -15.53 -13.67
C MET A 1 -24.88 -14.50 -12.53
N SER A 2 -24.02 -14.72 -11.54
CA SER A 2 -23.83 -13.81 -10.39
C SER A 2 -22.92 -12.63 -10.74
N ARG A 3 -23.12 -11.49 -10.07
CA ARG A 3 -22.22 -10.32 -10.18
C ARG A 3 -20.91 -10.60 -9.42
N PRO A 4 -19.74 -10.17 -9.93
CA PRO A 4 -18.47 -10.32 -9.22
C PRO A 4 -18.40 -9.42 -7.98
N PHE A 5 -17.48 -9.71 -7.07
CA PHE A 5 -17.21 -8.84 -5.91
C PHE A 5 -16.61 -7.51 -6.37
N GLY A 6 -17.28 -6.40 -6.08
CA GLY A 6 -16.84 -5.05 -6.43
C GLY A 6 -15.90 -4.43 -5.38
N VAL A 7 -14.91 -5.19 -4.90
CA VAL A 7 -14.01 -4.78 -3.82
C VAL A 7 -12.56 -5.00 -4.23
N ALA A 8 -11.75 -3.95 -4.18
CA ALA A 8 -10.29 -4.05 -4.24
C ALA A 8 -9.72 -3.97 -2.82
N MET A 9 -8.60 -4.66 -2.57
CA MET A 9 -7.96 -4.72 -1.26
C MET A 9 -6.46 -4.44 -1.33
N LEU A 10 -5.94 -3.84 -0.27
CA LEU A 10 -4.51 -3.71 0.00
C LEU A 10 -4.15 -4.58 1.21
N PHE A 11 -3.12 -5.41 1.07
CA PHE A 11 -2.56 -6.21 2.15
C PHE A 11 -1.16 -5.73 2.45
N ALA A 12 -0.97 -5.08 3.59
CA ALA A 12 0.36 -4.72 4.10
C ALA A 12 0.76 -5.69 5.20
N GLY A 13 2.05 -6.03 5.25
CA GLY A 13 2.61 -6.88 6.30
C GLY A 13 4.11 -6.69 6.41
N VAL A 14 4.67 -7.16 7.51
CA VAL A 14 6.12 -7.28 7.69
C VAL A 14 6.37 -8.73 8.05
N ASP A 15 7.26 -9.39 7.32
CA ASP A 15 7.72 -10.74 7.63
C ASP A 15 9.27 -10.78 7.65
N GLN A 16 9.84 -11.99 7.68
CA GLN A 16 11.28 -12.22 7.70
C GLN A 16 12.03 -11.64 6.48
N ASP A 17 11.36 -11.44 5.35
CA ASP A 17 11.95 -10.84 4.15
C ASP A 17 11.75 -9.32 4.12
N GLY A 18 11.09 -8.76 5.13
CA GLY A 18 10.84 -7.32 5.29
C GLY A 18 9.38 -6.92 5.06
N SER A 19 9.16 -5.63 4.85
CA SER A 19 7.83 -5.07 4.62
C SER A 19 7.34 -5.37 3.20
N LYS A 20 6.13 -5.89 3.06
CA LYS A 20 5.49 -6.20 1.78
C LYS A 20 4.11 -5.53 1.72
N LEU A 21 3.75 -5.06 0.53
CA LEU A 21 2.43 -4.52 0.22
C LEU A 21 1.91 -5.20 -1.05
N PHE A 22 0.72 -5.78 -0.97
CA PHE A 22 0.07 -6.43 -2.08
C PHE A 22 -1.25 -5.76 -2.41
N HIS A 23 -1.56 -5.68 -3.70
CA HIS A 23 -2.82 -5.17 -4.21
C HIS A 23 -3.62 -6.30 -4.88
N LEU A 24 -4.88 -6.45 -4.46
CA LEU A 24 -5.85 -7.35 -5.04
C LEU A 24 -6.95 -6.52 -5.70
N ASP A 25 -7.06 -6.62 -7.02
CA ASP A 25 -8.10 -5.96 -7.82
C ASP A 25 -9.03 -7.03 -8.41
N PRO A 26 -10.37 -6.92 -8.25
CA PRO A 26 -11.33 -7.83 -8.84
C PRO A 26 -11.37 -7.72 -10.36
N LYS A 27 -10.85 -6.63 -10.92
CA LYS A 27 -10.51 -6.56 -12.34
C LYS A 27 -9.31 -7.49 -12.50
N LEU A 28 -9.52 -8.60 -13.22
CA LEU A 28 -8.49 -9.48 -13.79
C LEU A 28 -7.52 -8.70 -14.70
N THR A 29 -6.80 -7.74 -14.13
CA THR A 29 -5.96 -6.81 -14.86
C THR A 29 -4.58 -7.42 -14.90
N PHE A 30 -4.30 -8.13 -15.99
CA PHE A 30 -2.96 -8.51 -16.37
C PHE A 30 -2.12 -7.24 -16.59
N PHE A 31 -1.45 -6.76 -15.55
CA PHE A 31 -0.41 -5.75 -15.72
C PHE A 31 0.89 -6.47 -16.14
N SER A 32 1.01 -6.76 -17.43
CA SER A 32 2.30 -7.01 -18.04
C SER A 32 3.02 -5.66 -18.23
N LYS A 33 3.54 -5.09 -17.15
CA LYS A 33 4.66 -4.15 -17.23
C LYS A 33 5.82 -4.76 -16.48
N ILE A 34 6.69 -5.37 -17.28
CA ILE A 34 7.96 -5.97 -16.94
C ILE A 34 8.92 -4.80 -16.67
N SER A 35 9.15 -4.49 -15.40
CA SER A 35 10.46 -3.99 -14.95
C SER A 35 11.23 -5.20 -14.41
N GLU A 36 12.50 -5.31 -14.77
CA GLU A 36 13.29 -6.55 -14.88
C GLU A 36 13.47 -7.45 -13.63
N GLU A 37 12.83 -7.21 -12.48
CA GLU A 37 13.12 -7.97 -11.26
C GLU A 37 11.91 -8.60 -10.56
N THR A 38 10.76 -8.78 -11.23
CA THR A 38 9.67 -9.56 -10.62
C THR A 38 8.92 -10.40 -11.65
N VAL A 39 9.53 -11.53 -12.01
CA VAL A 39 8.80 -12.65 -12.59
C VAL A 39 8.35 -13.54 -11.45
N PHE A 40 7.07 -13.52 -11.10
CA PHE A 40 6.37 -14.74 -10.68
C PHE A 40 4.89 -14.63 -11.03
N LEU A 41 4.46 -15.51 -11.94
CA LEU A 41 3.07 -15.75 -12.32
C LEU A 41 2.25 -16.13 -11.07
N TYR A 42 1.52 -15.18 -10.48
CA TYR A 42 0.23 -15.44 -9.82
C TYR A 42 -0.65 -14.18 -9.97
N PRO A 43 -1.73 -14.22 -10.79
CA PRO A 43 -2.46 -13.04 -11.25
C PRO A 43 -3.41 -12.41 -10.20
N LEU A 44 -3.12 -12.50 -8.91
CA LEU A 44 -4.02 -12.03 -7.84
C LEU A 44 -3.36 -11.14 -6.77
N LEU A 45 -2.03 -11.13 -6.65
CA LEU A 45 -1.31 -10.29 -5.71
C LEU A 45 -0.12 -9.61 -6.40
N LEU A 46 -0.31 -8.34 -6.78
CA LEU A 46 0.79 -7.51 -7.25
C LEU A 46 1.54 -6.96 -6.03
N ALA A 47 2.79 -7.38 -5.84
CA ALA A 47 3.69 -6.75 -4.88
C ALA A 47 4.00 -5.33 -5.36
N THR A 48 3.69 -4.34 -4.54
CA THR A 48 3.86 -2.92 -4.84
C THR A 48 4.59 -2.24 -3.69
N ARG A 49 5.36 -1.19 -3.98
CA ARG A 49 6.08 -0.44 -2.95
C ARG A 49 5.25 0.71 -2.36
N ALA A 50 4.36 1.28 -3.17
CA ALA A 50 3.34 2.24 -2.78
C ALA A 50 2.14 2.09 -3.72
N ARG A 51 0.92 2.22 -3.19
CA ARG A 51 -0.31 2.06 -3.98
C ARG A 51 -1.46 2.84 -3.37
N SER A 52 -2.29 3.42 -4.22
CA SER A 52 -3.58 4.03 -3.87
C SER A 52 -4.73 3.31 -4.57
N ILE A 53 -5.90 3.27 -3.92
CA ILE A 53 -7.14 2.69 -4.46
C ILE A 53 -8.32 3.62 -4.12
N GLY A 54 -9.43 3.50 -4.85
CA GLY A 54 -10.66 4.25 -4.59
C GLY A 54 -10.82 5.50 -5.47
N ALA A 55 -11.68 6.41 -5.04
CA ALA A 55 -11.91 7.66 -5.76
C ALA A 55 -10.66 8.54 -5.73
N ALA A 56 -10.35 9.20 -6.86
CA ALA A 56 -9.15 10.03 -7.05
C ALA A 56 -7.81 9.28 -6.93
N SER A 57 -7.79 7.94 -7.01
CA SER A 57 -6.56 7.15 -6.96
C SER A 57 -5.55 7.55 -8.03
N ASP A 58 -5.99 7.93 -9.24
CA ASP A 58 -5.08 8.30 -10.32
C ASP A 58 -4.20 9.51 -9.96
N GLY A 59 -4.79 10.53 -9.32
CA GLY A 59 -4.06 11.70 -8.83
C GLY A 59 -3.15 11.35 -7.65
N ALA A 60 -3.64 10.54 -6.72
CA ALA A 60 -2.84 10.08 -5.58
C ALA A 60 -1.64 9.24 -6.02
N GLU A 61 -1.81 8.35 -6.99
CA GLU A 61 -0.76 7.48 -7.54
C GLU A 61 0.33 8.29 -8.25
N GLN A 62 -0.04 9.37 -8.95
CA GLN A 62 0.93 10.27 -9.55
C GLN A 62 1.79 10.94 -8.48
N SER A 63 1.17 11.52 -7.45
CA SER A 63 1.91 12.15 -6.35
C SER A 63 2.76 11.14 -5.57
N LEU A 64 2.30 9.90 -5.41
CA LEU A 64 3.08 8.81 -4.83
C LEU A 64 4.31 8.51 -5.66
N LYS A 65 4.21 8.41 -6.99
CA LYS A 65 5.37 8.15 -7.88
C LYS A 65 6.41 9.25 -7.83
N GLU A 66 6.00 10.50 -7.67
CA GLU A 66 6.89 11.65 -7.63
C GLU A 66 7.62 11.78 -6.29
N GLN A 67 6.93 11.46 -5.18
CA GLN A 67 7.46 11.68 -3.83
C GLN A 67 8.12 10.43 -3.26
N TYR A 68 7.67 9.22 -3.59
CA TYR A 68 8.17 7.97 -3.03
C TYR A 68 9.62 7.68 -3.42
N HIS A 69 10.39 7.18 -2.46
CA HIS A 69 11.69 6.55 -2.69
C HIS A 69 11.94 5.44 -1.67
N ASP A 70 12.80 4.47 -2.02
CA ASP A 70 13.00 3.26 -1.22
C ASP A 70 13.54 3.53 0.19
N ASN A 71 14.31 4.61 0.35
CA ASN A 71 14.95 4.96 1.62
C ASN A 71 14.13 5.95 2.46
N MET A 72 12.80 5.85 2.44
CA MET A 72 11.93 6.70 3.26
C MET A 72 11.93 6.27 4.73
N SER A 73 12.01 7.24 5.63
CA SER A 73 11.68 6.97 7.04
C SER A 73 10.17 6.80 7.22
N LEU A 74 9.73 6.06 8.24
CA LEU A 74 8.30 5.93 8.53
C LEU A 74 7.61 7.30 8.73
N LYS A 75 8.29 8.24 9.39
CA LYS A 75 7.76 9.59 9.64
C LYS A 75 7.60 10.39 8.35
N GLU A 76 8.51 10.20 7.40
CA GLU A 76 8.45 10.80 6.08
C GLU A 76 7.33 10.19 5.25
N ALA A 77 7.24 8.86 5.20
CA ALA A 77 6.16 8.14 4.52
C ALA A 77 4.78 8.57 5.03
N LEU A 78 4.60 8.70 6.35
CA LEU A 78 3.36 9.20 6.95
C LEU A 78 3.02 10.63 6.53
N LYS A 79 4.03 11.53 6.48
CA LYS A 79 3.82 12.90 6.02
C LYS A 79 3.40 12.95 4.56
N VAL A 80 4.07 12.17 3.70
CA VAL A 80 3.74 12.09 2.27
C VAL A 80 2.32 11.54 2.09
N ALA A 81 1.97 10.45 2.77
CA ALA A 81 0.64 9.86 2.69
C ALA A 81 -0.47 10.85 3.11
N LEU A 82 -0.28 11.54 4.25
CA LEU A 82 -1.25 12.54 4.73
C LEU A 82 -1.30 13.79 3.84
N ALA A 83 -0.18 14.20 3.25
CA ALA A 83 -0.15 15.31 2.31
C ALA A 83 -0.92 14.99 1.02
N ILE A 84 -0.74 13.78 0.50
CA ILE A 84 -1.47 13.30 -0.68
C ILE A 84 -2.96 13.19 -0.37
N LEU A 85 -3.35 12.60 0.77
CA LEU A 85 -4.75 12.54 1.18
C LEU A 85 -5.37 13.93 1.28
N LYS A 86 -4.67 14.89 1.90
CA LYS A 86 -5.14 16.28 1.98
C LYS A 86 -5.34 16.93 0.61
N GLN A 87 -4.59 16.53 -0.40
CA GLN A 87 -4.71 17.05 -1.77
C GLN A 87 -5.90 16.46 -2.52
N VAL A 88 -6.20 15.17 -2.32
CA VAL A 88 -7.26 14.46 -3.08
C VAL A 88 -8.61 14.42 -2.38
N MET A 89 -8.66 14.67 -1.07
CA MET A 89 -9.91 14.72 -0.31
C MET A 89 -10.64 16.04 -0.55
N GLU A 90 -11.97 15.96 -0.73
CA GLU A 90 -12.83 17.13 -0.83
C GLU A 90 -12.99 17.84 0.52
N GLU A 91 -13.08 17.06 1.60
CA GLU A 91 -13.19 17.58 2.96
C GLU A 91 -11.83 17.79 3.63
N LYS A 92 -11.81 18.69 4.62
CA LYS A 92 -10.61 18.92 5.43
C LYS A 92 -10.30 17.68 6.28
N LEU A 93 -9.08 17.19 6.12
CA LEU A 93 -8.55 16.06 6.90
C LEU A 93 -8.61 16.32 8.40
N ASN A 94 -9.19 15.38 9.13
CA ASN A 94 -9.30 15.36 10.58
C ASN A 94 -9.25 13.91 11.11
N SER A 95 -9.12 13.72 12.42
CA SER A 95 -8.98 12.39 13.02
C SER A 95 -10.25 11.53 12.99
N ALA A 96 -11.39 12.08 12.59
CA ALA A 96 -12.65 11.35 12.46
C ALA A 96 -12.91 10.87 11.03
N ASN A 97 -12.25 11.45 10.01
CA ASN A 97 -12.44 11.09 8.60
C ASN A 97 -11.24 10.37 7.95
N VAL A 98 -10.13 10.23 8.66
CA VAL A 98 -8.97 9.45 8.21
C VAL A 98 -8.47 8.55 9.32
N GLU A 99 -8.18 7.30 8.96
CA GLU A 99 -7.51 6.33 9.80
C GLU A 99 -6.13 6.00 9.22
N VAL A 100 -5.15 5.80 10.10
CA VAL A 100 -3.78 5.44 9.72
C VAL A 100 -3.35 4.23 10.53
N VAL A 101 -2.95 3.17 9.83
CA VAL A 101 -2.42 1.96 10.44
C VAL A 101 -0.96 1.81 10.05
N VAL A 102 -0.12 1.43 11.02
CA VAL A 102 1.31 1.17 10.80
C VAL A 102 1.66 -0.19 11.38
N ILE A 103 2.18 -1.07 10.52
CA ILE A 103 2.67 -2.39 10.90
C ILE A 103 4.17 -2.28 11.13
N LYS A 104 4.64 -2.65 12.33
CA LYS A 104 6.06 -2.65 12.69
C LYS A 104 6.46 -4.05 13.17
N PRO A 105 7.69 -4.49 12.88
CA PRO A 105 8.20 -5.68 13.56
C PRO A 105 8.32 -5.38 15.05
N VAL A 106 7.82 -6.30 15.89
CA VAL A 106 7.91 -6.20 17.34
C VAL A 106 9.15 -6.97 17.78
N LYS A 107 10.03 -6.35 18.57
CA LYS A 107 11.18 -7.05 19.15
C LYS A 107 10.76 -7.66 20.48
N ASP A 108 10.93 -8.97 20.65
CA ASP A 108 10.65 -9.64 21.92
C ASP A 108 11.73 -9.36 22.98
N SER A 109 11.50 -9.86 24.19
CA SER A 109 12.41 -9.75 25.32
C SER A 109 13.76 -10.45 25.11
N LYS A 110 13.86 -11.36 24.13
CA LYS A 110 15.08 -12.08 23.74
C LYS A 110 15.80 -11.40 22.58
N GLY A 111 15.20 -10.38 21.99
CA GLY A 111 15.72 -9.62 20.87
C GLY A 111 15.35 -10.18 19.50
N GLU A 112 14.46 -11.16 19.42
CA GLU A 112 13.94 -11.71 18.17
C GLU A 112 12.78 -10.85 17.64
N PHE A 113 12.68 -10.74 16.31
CA PHE A 113 11.59 -10.01 15.68
C PHE A 113 10.37 -10.93 15.51
N HIS A 114 9.26 -10.51 16.11
CA HIS A 114 7.94 -11.10 15.98
C HIS A 114 7.07 -10.23 15.10
N TYR A 115 6.34 -10.87 14.21
CA TYR A 115 5.49 -10.24 13.21
C TYR A 115 4.03 -10.47 13.60
N SER A 116 3.47 -9.58 14.43
CA SER A 116 2.07 -9.63 14.84
C SER A 116 1.24 -8.63 14.05
N CYS A 117 0.11 -9.07 13.48
CA CYS A 117 -0.87 -8.19 12.84
C CYS A 117 -1.70 -7.43 13.87
#